data_AF-A0A6N7P087-F1
#
_entry.id   AF-A0A6N7P087-F1
#
_cell.length_a   1.000
_cell.length_b   1.000
_cell.length_c   1.000
_cell.angle_alpha   90.00
_cell.angle_beta   90.00
_cell.angle_gamma   90.00
#
_symmetry.space_group_name_H-M   'P 1'
#
loop_
_entity.id
_entity.type
_entity.pdbx_description
1 polymer ?
#
loop_
_entity_poly.entity_id
_entity_poly.type
_entity_poly.pdbx_seq_one_letter_code
_entity_poly.pdbx_strand_id
1 'polypeptide(L)'
;MDIIAYQDFHNIRLSDFYAGPDYREVENYDFMGEQWVGELSGFNTFLRLITEPEDTRAISLDFTKDDNNMAGKVLEALHLPIKSACSESDLIELFGEPQKKLRLAKDTVTMDYIIGERFTYYLSCTLHHANGLMYLDIMNEEKVIKKLKGKEKKKKE
;
A
#
# COMPACT_ATOMS: atom_id res chain seq x y z
N MET A 1 -5.90 -13.98 8.07
CA MET A 1 -6.99 -13.05 7.68
C MET A 1 -6.84 -12.67 6.23
N ASP A 2 -7.87 -12.93 5.40
CA ASP A 2 -7.96 -12.42 4.03
C ASP A 2 -8.64 -11.05 4.04
N ILE A 3 -8.17 -10.13 3.19
CA ILE A 3 -8.70 -8.76 3.09
C ILE A 3 -9.62 -8.60 1.87
N ILE A 4 -9.08 -8.78 0.67
CA ILE A 4 -9.80 -8.65 -0.59
C ILE A 4 -9.29 -9.72 -1.56
N ALA A 5 -10.15 -10.19 -2.48
CA ALA A 5 -9.74 -11.12 -3.53
C ALA A 5 -8.96 -10.38 -4.62
N TYR A 6 -8.05 -11.07 -5.32
CA TYR A 6 -7.24 -10.45 -6.37
C TYR A 6 -8.11 -9.80 -7.46
N GLN A 7 -9.16 -10.48 -7.90
CA GLN A 7 -10.02 -9.95 -8.95
C GLN A 7 -10.72 -8.64 -8.53
N ASP A 8 -11.13 -8.53 -7.27
CA ASP A 8 -11.74 -7.30 -6.75
C ASP A 8 -10.68 -6.19 -6.63
N PHE A 9 -9.50 -6.51 -6.11
CA PHE A 9 -8.37 -5.58 -6.03
C PHE A 9 -7.95 -5.05 -7.41
N HIS A 10 -7.90 -5.92 -8.42
CA HIS A 10 -7.50 -5.56 -9.78
C HIS A 10 -8.43 -4.54 -10.42
N ASN A 11 -9.69 -4.46 -9.99
CA ASN A 11 -10.68 -3.55 -10.55
C ASN A 11 -10.69 -2.17 -9.89
N ILE A 12 -10.01 -1.99 -8.75
CA ILE A 12 -9.98 -0.71 -8.05
C ILE A 12 -9.24 0.34 -8.89
N ARG A 13 -9.85 1.52 -9.06
CA ARG A 13 -9.26 2.67 -9.76
C ARG A 13 -9.24 3.90 -8.87
N LEU A 14 -8.29 4.80 -9.09
CA LEU A 14 -8.26 6.08 -8.35
C LEU A 14 -9.51 6.90 -8.67
N SER A 15 -9.93 6.87 -9.94
CA SER A 15 -11.11 7.56 -10.45
C SER A 15 -12.43 7.16 -9.76
N ASP A 16 -12.49 5.99 -9.11
CA ASP A 16 -13.63 5.57 -8.29
C ASP A 16 -13.77 6.41 -7.00
N PHE A 17 -12.67 6.99 -6.51
CA PHE A 17 -12.62 7.72 -5.24
C PHE A 17 -12.33 9.22 -5.40
N TYR A 18 -11.71 9.60 -6.50
CA TYR A 18 -11.20 10.96 -6.71
C TYR A 18 -11.31 11.41 -8.18
N ALA A 19 -11.91 12.58 -8.39
CA ALA A 19 -12.05 13.21 -9.71
C ALA A 19 -11.63 14.69 -9.69
N GLY A 20 -10.67 15.04 -8.82
CA GLY A 20 -10.19 16.41 -8.68
C GLY A 20 -9.20 16.85 -9.77
N PRO A 21 -8.82 18.13 -9.77
CA PRO A 21 -8.09 18.76 -10.88
C PRO A 21 -6.62 18.31 -11.03
N ASP A 22 -6.04 17.69 -10.00
CA ASP A 22 -4.68 17.16 -9.98
C ASP A 22 -4.62 15.65 -10.30
N TYR A 23 -5.77 15.02 -10.60
CA TYR A 23 -5.82 13.68 -11.14
C TYR A 23 -5.05 13.63 -12.46
N ARG A 24 -4.19 12.63 -12.61
CA ARG A 24 -3.42 12.40 -13.83
C ARG A 24 -3.18 10.92 -14.08
N GLU A 25 -3.12 10.56 -15.34
CA GLU A 25 -2.61 9.27 -15.77
C GLU A 25 -1.13 9.36 -16.11
N VAL A 26 -0.40 8.27 -15.84
CA VAL A 26 1.03 8.17 -16.12
C VAL A 26 1.34 6.88 -16.88
N GLU A 27 2.37 6.97 -17.71
CA GLU A 27 2.97 5.84 -18.42
C GLU A 27 4.46 5.76 -18.05
N ASN A 28 5.05 4.55 -18.10
CA ASN A 28 6.47 4.31 -17.81
C ASN A 28 6.92 4.82 -16.43
N TYR A 29 6.05 4.66 -15.43
CA TYR A 29 6.35 5.02 -14.05
C TYR A 29 7.25 3.96 -13.42
N ASP A 30 8.43 4.34 -12.93
CA ASP A 30 9.34 3.42 -12.22
C ASP A 30 8.98 3.37 -10.73
N PHE A 31 8.57 2.18 -10.28
CA PHE A 31 8.24 1.96 -8.87
C PHE A 31 8.60 0.54 -8.45
N MET A 32 9.28 0.41 -7.31
CA MET A 32 9.76 -0.86 -6.75
C MET A 32 10.62 -1.70 -7.72
N GLY A 33 11.21 -1.07 -8.75
CA GLY A 33 12.05 -1.70 -9.75
C GLY A 33 11.28 -2.42 -10.87
N GLU A 34 9.99 -2.11 -11.03
CA GLU A 34 9.14 -2.50 -12.15
C GLU A 34 8.62 -1.24 -12.87
N GLN A 35 8.06 -1.41 -14.05
CA GLN A 35 7.52 -0.33 -14.89
C GLN A 35 5.99 -0.39 -14.94
N TRP A 36 5.37 0.77 -14.71
CA TRP A 36 3.95 0.86 -14.43
C TRP A 36 3.25 1.89 -15.32
N VAL A 37 1.96 1.65 -15.53
CA VAL A 37 0.98 2.68 -15.92
C VAL A 37 0.01 2.88 -14.77
N GLY A 38 -0.66 4.02 -14.68
CA GLY A 38 -1.58 4.21 -13.56
C GLY A 38 -2.19 5.59 -13.43
N GLU A 39 -2.89 5.76 -12.31
CA GLU A 39 -3.60 6.98 -11.95
C GLU A 39 -2.99 7.57 -10.68
N LEU A 40 -2.76 8.88 -10.66
CA LEU A 40 -2.12 9.59 -9.56
C LEU A 40 -2.90 10.83 -9.15
N SER A 41 -2.88 11.13 -7.86
CA SER A 41 -3.21 12.45 -7.27
C SER A 41 -2.26 12.68 -6.10
N GLY A 42 -1.36 13.67 -6.26
CA GLY A 42 -0.24 13.85 -5.34
C GLY A 42 0.62 12.58 -5.18
N PHE A 43 0.64 12.04 -3.97
CA PHE A 43 1.32 10.78 -3.61
C PHE A 43 0.40 9.56 -3.59
N ASN A 44 -0.90 9.74 -3.84
CA ASN A 44 -1.82 8.62 -4.04
C ASN A 44 -1.58 8.05 -5.43
N THR A 45 -1.33 6.74 -5.52
CA THR A 45 -1.05 6.06 -6.80
C THR A 45 -1.84 4.77 -6.92
N PHE A 46 -2.38 4.50 -8.09
CA PHE A 46 -3.09 3.26 -8.43
C PHE A 46 -2.43 2.73 -9.70
N LEU A 47 -1.56 1.73 -9.52
CA LEU A 47 -0.60 1.31 -10.52
C LEU A 47 -0.91 -0.09 -11.05
N ARG A 48 -0.68 -0.24 -12.34
CA ARG A 48 -0.88 -1.43 -13.17
C ARG A 48 0.43 -1.70 -13.89
N LEU A 49 0.82 -2.97 -14.03
CA LEU A 49 2.05 -3.29 -14.76
C LEU A 49 1.88 -2.92 -16.23
N ILE A 50 2.92 -2.43 -16.89
CA ILE A 50 2.86 -2.18 -18.34
C ILE A 50 2.47 -3.44 -19.12
N THR A 51 2.88 -4.62 -18.63
CA THR A 51 2.56 -5.92 -19.25
C THR A 51 1.14 -6.40 -18.97
N GLU A 52 0.48 -5.85 -17.95
CA GLU A 52 -0.87 -6.20 -17.49
C GLU A 52 -1.64 -4.91 -17.13
N PRO A 53 -1.92 -4.04 -18.10
CA PRO A 53 -2.40 -2.67 -17.84
C PRO A 53 -3.86 -2.59 -17.41
N GLU A 54 -4.57 -3.73 -17.40
CA GLU A 54 -5.98 -3.83 -16.98
C GLU A 54 -6.13 -4.15 -15.48
N ASP A 55 -5.07 -4.63 -14.83
CA ASP A 55 -5.15 -5.09 -13.44
C ASP A 55 -4.40 -4.12 -12.52
N THR A 56 -5.10 -3.51 -11.56
CA THR A 56 -4.44 -2.82 -10.44
C THR A 56 -3.64 -3.83 -9.63
N ARG A 57 -2.35 -3.55 -9.47
CA ARG A 57 -1.38 -4.41 -8.78
C ARG A 57 -0.71 -3.70 -7.60
N ALA A 58 -0.74 -2.37 -7.56
CA ALA A 58 -0.24 -1.60 -6.43
C ALA A 58 -1.09 -0.36 -6.16
N ILE A 59 -1.33 -0.06 -4.89
CA ILE A 59 -1.99 1.16 -4.44
C ILE A 59 -1.12 1.81 -3.35
N SER A 60 -0.84 3.09 -3.52
CA SER A 60 -0.21 3.94 -2.50
C SER A 60 -1.22 4.99 -2.04
N LEU A 61 -1.34 5.18 -0.73
CA LEU A 61 -2.22 6.16 -0.11
C LEU A 61 -1.42 7.14 0.75
N ASP A 62 -1.74 8.42 0.61
CA ASP A 62 -1.20 9.53 1.41
C ASP A 62 -2.29 10.07 2.34
N PHE A 63 -2.07 9.88 3.64
CA PHE A 63 -2.96 10.34 4.70
C PHE A 63 -2.59 11.74 5.21
N THR A 64 -1.49 12.32 4.75
CA THR A 64 -1.05 13.67 5.15
C THR A 64 -1.81 14.77 4.44
N LYS A 65 -2.42 14.44 3.29
CA LYS A 65 -3.25 15.32 2.47
C LYS A 65 -4.51 14.57 2.06
N ASP A 66 -5.44 14.45 3.00
CA ASP A 66 -6.66 13.70 2.78
C ASP A 66 -7.74 14.57 2.12
N ASP A 67 -7.92 14.39 0.81
CA ASP A 67 -8.98 15.04 0.04
C ASP A 67 -10.30 14.27 0.23
N ASN A 68 -11.22 14.83 1.02
CA ASN A 68 -12.57 14.28 1.23
C ASN A 68 -12.62 12.82 1.71
N ASN A 69 -11.71 12.43 2.60
CA ASN A 69 -11.63 11.06 3.15
C ASN A 69 -11.42 9.99 2.06
N MET A 70 -10.67 10.32 1.02
CA MET A 70 -10.39 9.41 -0.08
C MET A 70 -9.62 8.19 0.41
N ALA A 71 -8.55 8.40 1.20
CA ALA A 71 -7.76 7.30 1.73
C ALA A 71 -8.59 6.35 2.60
N GLY A 72 -9.50 6.89 3.42
CA GLY A 72 -10.43 6.10 4.21
C GLY A 72 -11.38 5.24 3.36
N LYS A 73 -11.98 5.82 2.30
CA LYS A 73 -12.84 5.06 1.37
C LYS A 73 -12.09 3.95 0.65
N VAL A 74 -10.82 4.17 0.31
CA VAL A 74 -9.99 3.14 -0.31
C VAL A 74 -9.69 2.01 0.68
N LEU A 75 -9.39 2.32 1.95
CA LEU A 75 -9.24 1.29 2.99
C LEU A 75 -10.51 0.44 3.15
N GLU A 76 -11.69 1.08 3.11
CA GLU A 76 -12.98 0.39 3.14
C GLU A 76 -13.13 -0.53 1.92
N ALA A 77 -12.85 -0.05 0.70
CA ALA A 77 -12.92 -0.86 -0.51
C ALA A 77 -11.95 -2.05 -0.49
N LEU A 78 -10.79 -1.89 0.14
CA LEU A 78 -9.80 -2.95 0.33
C LEU A 78 -10.14 -3.91 1.48
N HIS A 79 -11.22 -3.64 2.22
CA HIS A 79 -11.55 -4.29 3.50
C HIS A 79 -10.36 -4.34 4.47
N LEU A 80 -9.51 -3.31 4.47
CA LEU A 80 -8.38 -3.18 5.38
C LEU A 80 -8.86 -2.58 6.70
N PRO A 81 -8.76 -3.30 7.83
CA PRO A 81 -9.27 -2.84 9.13
C PRO A 81 -8.33 -1.82 9.82
N ILE A 82 -7.70 -0.93 9.05
CA ILE A 82 -6.74 0.05 9.56
C ILE A 82 -7.45 1.39 9.78
N LYS A 83 -7.21 2.01 10.92
CA LYS A 83 -7.64 3.39 11.19
C LYS A 83 -6.51 4.35 10.88
N SER A 84 -6.81 5.54 10.36
CA SER A 84 -5.78 6.58 10.11
C SER A 84 -5.00 6.93 11.37
N ALA A 85 -5.66 6.99 12.53
CA ALA A 85 -5.02 7.28 13.83
C ALA A 85 -4.34 6.07 14.49
N CYS A 86 -4.00 5.00 13.76
CA CYS A 86 -3.42 3.79 14.34
C CYS A 86 -1.99 3.99 14.85
N SER A 87 -1.64 3.24 15.89
CA SER A 87 -0.30 3.13 16.46
C SER A 87 0.41 1.86 15.96
N GLU A 88 1.70 1.74 16.28
CA GLU A 88 2.47 0.51 16.02
C GLU A 88 1.79 -0.72 16.66
N SER A 89 1.29 -0.56 17.89
CA SER A 89 0.62 -1.64 18.63
C SER A 89 -0.67 -2.08 17.96
N ASP A 90 -1.46 -1.13 17.44
CA ASP A 90 -2.69 -1.45 16.72
C ASP A 90 -2.40 -2.27 15.45
N LEU A 91 -1.35 -1.92 14.70
CA LEU A 91 -0.95 -2.70 13.52
C LEU A 91 -0.45 -4.10 13.89
N ILE A 92 0.25 -4.25 15.03
CA ILE A 92 0.69 -5.56 15.53
C ILE A 92 -0.50 -6.40 15.97
N GLU A 93 -1.51 -5.81 16.61
CA GLU A 93 -2.73 -6.52 16.99
C GLU A 93 -3.49 -7.02 15.75
N LEU A 94 -3.56 -6.21 14.69
CA LEU A 94 -4.25 -6.55 13.45
C LEU A 94 -3.52 -7.60 12.62
N PHE A 95 -2.20 -7.48 12.48
CA PHE A 95 -1.43 -8.24 11.48
C PHE A 95 -0.33 -9.12 12.07
N GLY A 96 -0.11 -9.09 13.38
CA GLY A 96 1.00 -9.75 14.05
C GLY A 96 2.31 -8.97 13.94
N GLU A 97 3.44 -9.64 14.19
CA GLU A 97 4.76 -9.00 14.07
C GLU A 97 5.08 -8.63 12.61
N PRO A 98 5.60 -7.42 12.35
CA PRO A 98 6.01 -7.04 11.01
C PRO A 98 7.19 -7.92 10.55
N GLN A 99 7.25 -8.19 9.25
CA GLN A 99 8.42 -8.83 8.65
C GLN A 99 9.64 -7.93 8.84
N LYS A 100 9.45 -6.62 8.61
CA LYS A 100 10.49 -5.62 8.74
C LYS A 100 9.97 -4.32 9.34
N LYS A 101 10.80 -3.71 10.18
CA LYS A 101 10.55 -2.43 10.83
C LYS A 101 11.71 -1.49 10.56
N LEU A 102 11.43 -0.29 10.06
CA LEU A 102 12.44 0.71 9.73
C LEU A 102 12.10 2.04 10.39
N ARG A 103 13.05 2.66 11.09
CA ARG A 103 12.93 4.03 11.59
C ARG A 103 13.74 4.94 10.69
N LEU A 104 13.05 5.74 9.89
CA LEU A 104 13.68 6.65 8.92
C LEU A 104 13.95 8.04 9.53
N ALA A 105 13.08 8.48 10.43
CA ALA A 105 13.28 9.67 11.26
C ALA A 105 12.97 9.34 12.72
N LYS A 106 13.21 10.31 13.61
CA LYS A 106 12.97 10.15 15.05
C LYS A 106 11.52 9.81 15.35
N ASP A 107 10.60 10.40 14.59
CA ASP A 107 9.17 10.35 14.87
C ASP A 107 8.37 9.51 13.87
N THR A 108 9.06 8.81 12.95
CA THR A 108 8.43 7.98 11.92
C THR A 108 8.97 6.57 11.89
N VAL A 109 8.07 5.62 11.65
CA VAL A 109 8.39 4.20 11.53
C VAL A 109 7.61 3.59 10.37
N THR A 110 8.28 2.80 9.56
CA THR A 110 7.68 1.99 8.51
C THR A 110 7.66 0.54 8.95
N MET A 111 6.50 -0.10 8.84
CA MET A 111 6.25 -1.49 9.21
C MET A 111 5.75 -2.25 7.99
N ASP A 112 6.52 -3.26 7.60
CA ASP A 112 6.30 -4.08 6.42
C ASP A 112 5.66 -5.42 6.83
N TYR A 113 4.57 -5.79 6.17
CA TYR A 113 3.78 -6.98 6.44
C TYR A 113 3.54 -7.78 5.18
N ILE A 114 3.21 -9.05 5.40
CA ILE A 114 2.68 -9.94 4.38
C ILE A 114 1.39 -10.49 4.95
N ILE A 115 0.28 -10.06 4.38
CA ILE A 115 -1.07 -10.33 4.89
C ILE A 115 -1.85 -11.18 3.90
N GLY A 116 -2.92 -11.82 4.34
CA GLY A 116 -3.72 -12.72 3.51
C GLY A 116 -3.19 -14.15 3.47
N GLU A 117 -4.09 -15.11 3.68
CA GLU A 117 -3.79 -16.55 3.66
C GLU A 117 -4.05 -17.14 2.28
N ARG A 118 -5.19 -16.77 1.66
CA ARG A 118 -5.56 -17.19 0.30
C ARG A 118 -5.09 -16.19 -0.74
N PHE A 119 -5.25 -14.91 -0.43
CA PHE A 119 -4.87 -13.80 -1.30
C PHE A 119 -3.81 -12.97 -0.60
N THR A 120 -2.55 -13.25 -0.91
CA THR A 120 -1.41 -12.64 -0.24
C THR A 120 -1.11 -11.25 -0.81
N TYR A 121 -0.91 -10.29 0.08
CA TYR A 121 -0.49 -8.93 -0.25
C TYR A 121 0.75 -8.55 0.55
N TYR A 122 1.59 -7.73 -0.06
CA TYR A 122 2.54 -6.91 0.69
C TYR A 122 1.81 -5.66 1.17
N LEU A 123 2.03 -5.29 2.43
CA LEU A 123 1.51 -4.08 3.03
C LEU A 123 2.66 -3.34 3.72
N SER A 124 2.91 -2.10 3.35
CA SER A 124 3.83 -1.21 4.06
C SER A 124 3.05 -0.07 4.69
N CYS A 125 3.19 0.10 6.00
CA CYS A 125 2.55 1.19 6.74
C CYS A 125 3.62 2.10 7.32
N THR A 126 3.64 3.36 6.92
CA THR A 126 4.49 4.39 7.52
C THR A 126 3.66 5.23 8.49
N LEU A 127 4.03 5.17 9.76
CA LEU A 127 3.38 5.84 10.88
C LEU A 127 4.22 7.02 11.36
N HIS A 128 3.55 8.09 11.78
CA HIS A 128 4.08 9.13 12.65
C HIS A 128 3.60 8.88 14.09
N HIS A 129 4.49 8.98 15.08
CA HIS A 129 4.14 8.67 16.48
C HIS A 129 2.95 9.48 17.04
N ALA A 130 2.76 10.71 16.57
CA ALA A 130 1.67 11.57 17.03
C ALA A 130 0.43 11.57 16.12
N ASN A 131 0.61 11.29 14.82
CA ASN A 131 -0.45 11.51 13.82
C ASN A 131 -1.02 10.20 13.25
N GLY A 132 -0.45 9.05 13.62
CA GLY A 132 -0.83 7.75 13.08
C GLY A 132 -0.29 7.53 11.67
N LEU A 133 -1.08 6.88 10.84
CA LEU A 133 -0.72 6.52 9.46
C LEU A 133 -0.50 7.76 8.61
N MET A 134 0.68 7.83 8.00
CA MET A 134 1.04 8.85 7.01
C MET A 134 0.95 8.31 5.59
N TYR A 135 1.51 7.12 5.37
CA TYR A 135 1.54 6.48 4.06
C TYR A 135 1.24 5.00 4.17
N LEU A 136 0.55 4.47 3.17
CA LEU A 136 0.29 3.04 3.04
C LEU A 136 0.56 2.61 1.61
N ASP A 137 1.37 1.57 1.44
CA ASP A 137 1.52 0.87 0.16
C ASP A 137 0.95 -0.53 0.30
N ILE A 138 0.06 -0.94 -0.61
CA ILE A 138 -0.42 -2.31 -0.72
C ILE A 138 -0.19 -2.83 -2.13
N MET A 139 0.33 -4.06 -2.24
CA MET A 139 0.71 -4.64 -3.52
C MET A 139 0.34 -6.11 -3.63
N ASN A 140 -0.17 -6.48 -4.80
CA ASN A 140 -0.28 -7.85 -5.28
C ASN A 140 0.63 -8.06 -6.49
N GLU A 141 1.95 -8.03 -6.28
CA GLU A 141 2.92 -8.38 -7.32
C GLU A 141 3.91 -9.40 -6.75
N GLU A 142 3.94 -10.58 -7.36
CA GLU A 142 4.63 -11.74 -6.81
C GLU A 142 6.16 -11.59 -6.79
N LYS A 143 6.76 -10.96 -7.81
CA LYS A 143 8.21 -10.73 -7.88
C LYS A 143 8.65 -9.77 -6.78
N VAL A 144 7.92 -8.69 -6.54
CA VAL A 144 8.13 -7.70 -5.50
C VAL A 144 7.98 -8.36 -4.14
N ILE A 145 6.88 -9.09 -3.90
CA ILE A 145 6.66 -9.85 -2.66
C ILE A 145 7.81 -10.83 -2.41
N LYS A 146 8.22 -11.62 -3.41
CA LYS A 146 9.34 -12.57 -3.31
C LYS A 146 10.67 -11.87 -3.03
N LYS A 147 10.95 -10.76 -3.70
CA LYS A 147 12.19 -9.96 -3.51
C LYS A 147 12.26 -9.37 -2.10
N LEU A 148 11.12 -8.96 -1.54
CA LEU A 148 11.03 -8.45 -0.17
C LEU A 148 11.22 -9.58 0.85
N LYS A 149 10.54 -10.74 0.68
CA LYS A 149 10.76 -11.95 1.50
C LYS A 149 12.22 -12.45 1.45
N GLY A 150 12.86 -12.40 0.29
CA GLY A 150 14.23 -12.90 0.09
C GLY A 150 15.32 -12.04 0.73
N LYS A 151 15.10 -10.73 0.89
CA LYS A 151 16.05 -9.82 1.55
C LYS A 151 16.15 -10.03 3.06
N GLU A 152 15.13 -10.57 3.70
CA GLU A 152 15.17 -10.91 5.14
C GLU A 152 16.05 -12.10 5.47
N LYS A 153 16.05 -13.13 4.61
CA LYS A 153 16.91 -14.31 4.82
C LYS A 153 18.41 -13.94 4.77
N LYS A 154 18.80 -13.06 3.85
CA LYS A 154 20.21 -12.62 3.71
C LYS A 154 20.73 -11.70 4.82
N LYS A 155 19.87 -11.18 5.71
CA LYS A 155 20.31 -10.39 6.88
C LYS A 155 20.49 -11.23 8.15
N LYS A 156 20.09 -12.51 8.12
CA LYS A 156 20.21 -13.45 9.24
C LYS A 156 21.35 -14.49 9.05
N GLU A 157 22.09 -14.39 7.95
CA GLU A 157 23.34 -15.16 7.68
C GLU A 157 24.54 -14.22 7.77
#